data_AF-A0A953VP32-F1
#
_entry.id   AF-A0A953VP32-F1
#
_cell.length_a   1.000
_cell.length_b   1.000
_cell.length_c   1.000
_cell.angle_alpha   90.00
_cell.angle_beta   90.00
_cell.angle_gamma   90.00
#
_symmetry.space_group_name_H-M   'P 1'
#
loop_
_entity.id
_entity.type
_entity.pdbx_description
1 polymer ?
#
loop_
_entity_poly.entity_id
_entity_poly.type
_entity_poly.pdbx_seq_one_letter_code
_entity_poly.pdbx_strand_id
1 'polypeptide(L)'
;MYRPDAPNETKGILTYLKERINQGKIEIGYSAWIVLEFIQPSDDKYIEDRRERGRFIKYLCGQNAFPYMKDVSSGAEFPNNGRWVPASAARAFSGPALDKTLQQELLAALKGQLNLSRAQRNSLGGSKAIQRLIAKNIETLKITPDMVKQLPASEEIFRKRVFEHYLCGKISANTLSRYLTKWMNDPENFGELLNWYGGQDSPVASIISSMRDDVQAKLKNVAFDYAAVNKSWSEYLKIRADVAANLGVSSKQLDSEVDNLAPSKLFENLDTKKLDEAFGNGRMLFLVCYFEKIAKGAICYSPGDMGDLMHLFYAKDCDVFRCDKRMASIMRDCQVLKDSNLVGSLVELPKAIDKVIDKRE
;
A
#
# COMPACT_ATOMS: atom_id res chain seq x y z
N MET A 1 9.84 -9.10 -15.63
CA MET A 1 10.85 -8.48 -14.74
C MET A 1 11.98 -9.48 -14.58
N TYR A 2 13.21 -9.09 -14.95
CA TYR A 2 14.35 -9.90 -15.42
C TYR A 2 14.18 -11.43 -15.44
N ARG A 3 13.13 -11.88 -16.11
CA ARG A 3 13.10 -13.22 -16.68
C ARG A 3 14.12 -13.16 -17.81
N PRO A 4 15.06 -14.12 -17.89
CA PRO A 4 15.89 -14.27 -19.09
C PRO A 4 15.05 -14.19 -20.38
N ASP A 5 13.79 -14.62 -20.28
CA ASP A 5 12.79 -14.73 -21.35
C ASP A 5 11.87 -13.50 -21.49
N ALA A 6 12.11 -12.40 -20.76
CA ALA A 6 11.32 -11.19 -20.94
C ALA A 6 11.49 -10.65 -22.38
N PRO A 7 10.41 -10.19 -23.05
CA PRO A 7 10.51 -9.62 -24.40
C PRO A 7 11.56 -8.53 -24.47
N ASN A 8 12.32 -8.47 -25.57
CA ASN A 8 13.43 -7.51 -25.76
C ASN A 8 13.00 -6.06 -25.51
N GLU A 9 11.76 -5.71 -25.87
CA GLU A 9 11.19 -4.38 -25.61
C GLU A 9 11.13 -4.04 -24.12
N THR A 10 10.74 -4.99 -23.25
CA THR A 10 10.72 -4.78 -21.79
C THR A 10 12.13 -4.56 -21.24
N LYS A 11 13.13 -5.25 -21.79
CA LYS A 11 14.53 -5.07 -21.40
C LYS A 11 15.03 -3.68 -21.79
N GLY A 12 14.72 -3.22 -23.01
CA GLY A 12 15.06 -1.89 -23.48
C GLY A 12 14.48 -0.78 -22.61
N ILE A 13 13.20 -0.91 -22.23
CA ILE A 13 12.53 0.08 -21.35
C ILE A 13 13.19 0.11 -19.96
N LEU A 14 13.52 -1.05 -19.39
CA LEU A 14 14.22 -1.08 -18.10
C LEU A 14 15.61 -0.41 -18.17
N THR A 15 16.37 -0.66 -19.23
CA THR A 15 17.66 0.01 -19.45
C THR A 15 17.48 1.52 -19.55
N TYR A 16 16.52 1.98 -20.34
CA TYR A 16 16.17 3.40 -20.45
C TYR A 16 15.86 4.02 -19.09
N LEU A 17 14.97 3.40 -18.29
CA LEU A 17 14.60 3.92 -16.97
C LEU A 17 15.82 4.01 -16.05
N LYS A 18 16.69 3.00 -16.04
CA LYS A 18 17.93 2.99 -15.26
C LYS A 18 18.86 4.14 -15.63
N GLU A 19 19.05 4.38 -16.92
CA GLU A 19 19.91 5.48 -17.40
C GLU A 19 19.38 6.83 -16.93
N ARG A 20 18.06 7.07 -17.07
CA ARG A 20 17.44 8.32 -16.62
C ARG A 20 17.50 8.52 -15.10
N ILE A 21 17.33 7.45 -14.32
CA ILE A 21 17.51 7.49 -12.85
C ILE A 21 18.96 7.83 -12.50
N ASN A 22 19.94 7.16 -13.11
CA ASN A 22 21.36 7.39 -12.83
C ASN A 22 21.82 8.79 -13.23
N GLN A 23 21.19 9.40 -14.24
CA GLN A 23 21.41 10.79 -14.65
C GLN A 23 20.71 11.80 -13.73
N GLY A 24 19.91 11.35 -12.76
CA GLY A 24 19.09 12.23 -11.91
C GLY A 24 17.95 12.94 -12.67
N LYS A 25 17.60 12.46 -13.87
CA LYS A 25 16.54 13.07 -14.69
C LYS A 25 15.14 12.66 -14.26
N ILE A 26 14.99 11.50 -13.64
CA ILE A 26 13.70 11.00 -13.14
C ILE A 26 13.83 10.38 -11.76
N GLU A 27 12.72 10.37 -11.04
CA GLU A 27 12.51 9.60 -9.83
C GLU A 27 11.30 8.68 -10.04
N ILE A 28 11.41 7.42 -9.64
CA ILE A 28 10.29 6.47 -9.72
C ILE A 28 9.76 6.23 -8.32
N GLY A 29 8.46 6.48 -8.11
CA GLY A 29 7.81 6.26 -6.83
C GLY A 29 7.20 4.87 -6.67
N TYR A 30 7.04 4.40 -5.43
CA TYR A 30 6.26 3.20 -5.13
C TYR A 30 5.30 3.43 -3.96
N SER A 31 4.14 2.76 -3.95
CA SER A 31 3.13 2.90 -2.91
C SER A 31 2.94 1.61 -2.12
N ALA A 32 2.22 1.68 -1.00
CA ALA A 32 1.81 0.50 -0.25
C ALA A 32 1.09 -0.54 -1.12
N TRP A 33 0.25 -0.10 -2.06
CA TRP A 33 -0.50 -0.99 -2.94
C TRP A 33 0.40 -1.75 -3.89
N ILE A 34 1.46 -1.11 -4.39
CA ILE A 34 2.45 -1.80 -5.24
C ILE A 34 3.12 -2.91 -4.43
N VAL A 35 3.53 -2.62 -3.19
CA VAL A 35 4.16 -3.63 -2.34
C VAL A 35 3.18 -4.78 -2.03
N LEU A 36 1.95 -4.45 -1.62
CA LEU A 36 0.94 -5.45 -1.28
C LEU A 36 0.45 -6.28 -2.48
N GLU A 37 0.55 -5.75 -3.70
CA GLU A 37 0.18 -6.46 -4.92
C GLU A 37 1.33 -7.34 -5.43
N PHE A 38 2.55 -6.83 -5.40
CA PHE A 38 3.72 -7.54 -5.93
C PHE A 38 4.28 -8.58 -4.97
N ILE A 39 4.12 -8.36 -3.66
CA ILE A 39 4.66 -9.18 -2.57
C ILE A 39 3.51 -9.80 -1.78
N GLN A 40 2.55 -10.44 -2.45
CA GLN A 40 1.42 -11.10 -1.79
C GLN A 40 1.87 -12.35 -0.99
N PRO A 41 1.17 -12.72 0.10
CA PRO A 41 1.37 -14.00 0.75
C PRO A 41 1.20 -15.16 -0.24
N SER A 42 2.11 -16.13 -0.23
CA SER A 42 1.98 -17.36 -1.01
C SER A 42 2.86 -18.47 -0.42
N ASP A 43 2.77 -19.68 -0.97
CA ASP A 43 3.62 -20.82 -0.62
C ASP A 43 5.12 -20.49 -0.52
N ASP A 44 5.82 -21.25 0.34
CA ASP A 44 7.25 -21.13 0.63
C ASP A 44 8.15 -21.31 -0.61
N LYS A 45 7.68 -22.01 -1.65
CA LYS A 45 8.44 -22.20 -2.89
C LYS A 45 8.65 -20.92 -3.70
N TYR A 46 7.89 -19.86 -3.42
CA TYR A 46 7.94 -18.59 -4.17
C TYR A 46 8.62 -17.45 -3.38
N ILE A 47 9.29 -17.76 -2.27
CA ILE A 47 9.94 -16.76 -1.40
C ILE A 47 11.00 -15.96 -2.15
N GLU A 48 11.88 -16.62 -2.90
CA GLU A 48 12.94 -15.91 -3.62
C GLU A 48 12.39 -15.03 -4.74
N ASP A 49 11.36 -15.48 -5.48
CA ASP A 49 10.71 -14.64 -6.50
C ASP A 49 10.11 -13.36 -5.85
N ARG A 50 9.53 -13.46 -4.65
CA ARG A 50 9.07 -12.27 -3.90
C ARG A 50 10.22 -11.37 -3.48
N ARG A 51 11.30 -11.94 -2.95
CA ARG A 51 12.49 -11.17 -2.55
C ARG A 51 13.09 -10.45 -3.75
N GLU A 52 13.14 -11.10 -4.92
CA GLU A 52 13.57 -10.50 -6.18
C GLU A 52 12.66 -9.34 -6.62
N ARG A 53 11.33 -9.48 -6.50
CA ARG A 53 10.39 -8.37 -6.76
C ARG A 53 10.60 -7.20 -5.80
N GLY A 54 10.79 -7.47 -4.51
CA GLY A 54 11.08 -6.44 -3.51
C GLY A 54 12.41 -5.73 -3.77
N ARG A 55 13.47 -6.49 -4.11
CA ARG A 55 14.76 -5.94 -4.57
C ARG A 55 14.59 -5.07 -5.81
N PHE A 56 13.76 -5.50 -6.75
CA PHE A 56 13.50 -4.74 -7.97
C PHE A 56 12.81 -3.41 -7.68
N ILE A 57 11.80 -3.38 -6.81
CA ILE A 57 11.17 -2.13 -6.34
C ILE A 57 12.21 -1.21 -5.70
N LYS A 58 12.98 -1.73 -4.74
CA LYS A 58 14.01 -0.98 -4.03
C LYS A 58 15.10 -0.45 -4.96
N TYR A 59 15.49 -1.24 -5.95
CA TYR A 59 16.49 -0.86 -6.93
C TYR A 59 16.01 0.28 -7.84
N LEU A 60 14.76 0.23 -8.32
CA LEU A 60 14.21 1.28 -9.20
C LEU A 60 13.82 2.54 -8.43
N CYS A 61 13.23 2.38 -7.26
CA CYS A 61 12.60 3.48 -6.55
C CYS A 61 13.43 4.02 -5.38
N GLY A 62 14.44 3.28 -4.91
CA GLY A 62 15.24 3.68 -3.75
C GLY A 62 14.37 3.92 -2.51
N GLN A 63 14.38 5.16 -2.02
CA GLN A 63 13.56 5.61 -0.88
C GLN A 63 12.35 6.45 -1.30
N ASN A 64 12.00 6.46 -2.59
CA ASN A 64 10.90 7.25 -3.14
C ASN A 64 9.57 6.53 -2.91
N ALA A 65 9.19 6.40 -1.64
CA ALA A 65 7.89 5.88 -1.25
C ALA A 65 6.86 6.98 -1.27
N PHE A 66 5.68 6.69 -1.82
CA PHE A 66 4.48 7.47 -1.55
C PHE A 66 3.99 7.18 -0.12
N PRO A 67 3.59 8.22 0.63
CA PRO A 67 3.00 8.04 1.95
C PRO A 67 1.70 7.24 1.87
N TYR A 68 1.34 6.53 2.94
CA TYR A 68 0.02 5.90 3.01
C TYR A 68 -1.08 6.97 2.98
N MET A 69 -2.20 6.69 2.33
CA MET A 69 -3.23 7.70 2.05
C MET A 69 -3.78 8.39 3.29
N LYS A 70 -3.92 7.67 4.42
CA LYS A 70 -4.36 8.28 5.69
C LYS A 70 -3.31 9.21 6.31
N ASP A 71 -2.04 9.03 5.96
CA ASP A 71 -0.96 9.88 6.47
C ASP A 71 -0.83 11.17 5.64
N VAL A 72 -1.31 11.17 4.39
CA VAL A 72 -1.36 12.38 3.53
C VAL A 72 -2.24 13.46 4.14
N SER A 73 -3.41 13.11 4.68
CA SER A 73 -4.27 14.08 5.37
C SER A 73 -3.64 14.64 6.65
N SER A 74 -2.57 14.01 7.14
CA SER A 74 -1.76 14.48 8.27
C SER A 74 -0.49 15.22 7.83
N GLY A 75 -0.35 15.54 6.53
CA GLY A 75 0.77 16.31 5.97
C GLY A 75 1.95 15.48 5.48
N ALA A 76 1.80 14.15 5.33
CA ALA A 76 2.86 13.35 4.71
C ALA A 76 2.91 13.58 3.19
N GLU A 77 4.12 13.73 2.64
CA GLU A 77 4.36 14.06 1.23
C GLU A 77 5.34 13.07 0.59
N PHE A 78 5.36 13.06 -0.75
CA PHE A 78 6.35 12.34 -1.54
C PHE A 78 7.58 13.24 -1.78
N PRO A 79 8.82 12.72 -1.70
CA PRO A 79 9.20 11.36 -1.32
C PRO A 79 9.16 11.15 0.21
N ASN A 80 8.62 10.02 0.67
CA ASN A 80 8.43 9.74 2.09
C ASN A 80 9.56 8.89 2.72
N ASN A 81 10.80 9.02 2.24
CA ASN A 81 11.99 8.35 2.80
C ASN A 81 11.81 6.84 3.04
N GLY A 82 11.21 6.16 2.06
CA GLY A 82 10.92 4.73 2.08
C GLY A 82 9.72 4.34 2.92
N ARG A 83 9.02 5.26 3.59
CA ARG A 83 7.88 4.97 4.46
C ARG A 83 6.58 4.87 3.67
N TRP A 84 6.10 3.64 3.47
CA TRP A 84 4.83 3.36 2.79
C TRP A 84 3.83 2.64 3.70
N VAL A 85 4.29 2.02 4.79
CA VAL A 85 3.42 1.44 5.82
C VAL A 85 2.74 2.57 6.60
N PRO A 86 1.44 2.47 6.94
CA PRO A 86 0.73 3.48 7.71
C PRO A 86 1.45 3.85 9.00
N ALA A 87 1.49 5.14 9.35
CA ALA A 87 2.14 5.60 10.57
C ALA A 87 1.52 5.01 11.84
N SER A 88 0.22 4.72 11.84
CA SER A 88 -0.46 4.00 12.94
C SER A 88 0.08 2.58 13.12
N ALA A 89 0.22 1.83 12.02
CA ALA A 89 0.80 0.49 12.03
C ALA A 89 2.27 0.54 12.46
N ALA A 90 3.06 1.47 11.91
CA ALA A 90 4.46 1.63 12.29
C ALA A 90 4.66 1.90 13.79
N ARG A 91 3.74 2.65 14.43
CA ARG A 91 3.76 2.92 15.88
C ARG A 91 3.46 1.68 16.72
N ALA A 92 2.59 0.78 16.24
CA ALA A 92 2.27 -0.47 16.93
C ALA A 92 3.50 -1.39 17.09
N PHE A 93 4.52 -1.22 16.23
CA PHE A 93 5.79 -1.95 16.30
C PHE A 93 6.96 -1.08 16.75
N SER A 94 6.67 0.02 17.43
CA SER A 94 7.71 0.80 18.08
C SER A 94 8.27 0.02 19.27
N GLY A 95 9.55 0.27 19.60
CA GLY A 95 10.20 -0.30 20.78
C GLY A 95 9.37 -0.12 22.06
N PRO A 96 8.81 1.07 22.35
CA PRO A 96 7.92 1.27 23.50
C PRO A 96 6.65 0.42 23.46
N ALA A 97 6.01 0.28 22.29
CA ALA A 97 4.80 -0.53 22.15
C ALA A 97 5.08 -2.02 22.37
N LEU A 98 6.26 -2.48 21.94
CA LEU A 98 6.68 -3.87 22.08
C LEU A 98 7.40 -4.18 23.39
N ASP A 99 7.70 -3.18 24.23
CA ASP A 99 8.58 -3.36 25.39
C ASP A 99 8.06 -4.42 26.36
N LYS A 100 6.75 -4.39 26.64
CA LYS A 100 6.09 -5.37 27.50
C LYS A 100 6.11 -6.77 26.89
N THR A 101 5.78 -6.89 25.60
CA THR A 101 5.75 -8.18 24.89
C THR A 101 7.15 -8.78 24.78
N LEU A 102 8.14 -7.98 24.36
CA LEU A 102 9.56 -8.34 24.32
C LEU A 102 10.02 -8.86 25.67
N GLN A 103 9.78 -8.10 26.75
CA GLN A 103 10.18 -8.52 28.08
C GLN A 103 9.48 -9.82 28.49
N GLN A 104 8.18 -9.97 28.26
CA GLN A 104 7.42 -11.15 28.67
C GLN A 104 7.80 -12.42 27.89
N GLU A 105 7.81 -12.37 26.56
CA GLU A 105 8.14 -13.54 25.73
C GLU A 105 9.60 -13.96 25.92
N LEU A 106 10.51 -12.99 25.97
CA LEU A 106 11.93 -13.30 26.15
C LEU A 106 12.22 -13.76 27.58
N LEU A 107 11.58 -13.21 28.61
CA LEU A 107 11.68 -13.78 29.97
C LEU A 107 11.25 -15.24 30.02
N ALA A 108 10.15 -15.59 29.34
CA ALA A 108 9.68 -16.97 29.28
C ALA A 108 10.72 -17.87 28.61
N ALA A 109 11.27 -17.43 27.48
CA ALA A 109 12.28 -18.18 26.75
C ALA A 109 13.62 -18.30 27.50
N LEU A 110 14.04 -17.24 28.20
CA LEU A 110 15.27 -17.20 29.01
C LEU A 110 15.20 -18.08 30.26
N LYS A 111 14.02 -18.22 30.86
CA LYS A 111 13.80 -19.18 31.96
C LYS A 111 14.08 -20.62 31.51
N GLY A 112 13.88 -20.93 30.23
CA GLY A 112 14.17 -22.26 29.66
C GLY A 112 15.65 -22.50 29.34
N GLN A 113 16.39 -21.47 28.91
CA GLN A 113 17.79 -21.63 28.45
C GLN A 113 18.85 -21.50 29.56
N LEU A 114 18.62 -20.65 30.57
CA LEU A 114 19.68 -20.24 31.50
C LEU A 114 19.79 -21.10 32.77
N ASN A 115 19.11 -22.25 32.85
CA ASN A 115 19.08 -23.14 34.03
C ASN A 115 18.93 -22.37 35.37
N LEU A 116 18.07 -21.35 35.37
CA LEU A 116 17.96 -20.43 36.51
C LEU A 116 17.30 -21.10 37.71
N SER A 117 17.89 -20.88 38.89
CA SER A 117 17.30 -21.33 40.14
C SER A 117 15.92 -20.68 40.37
N ARG A 118 15.07 -21.32 41.19
CA ARG A 118 13.73 -20.77 41.51
C ARG A 118 13.81 -19.37 42.12
N ALA A 119 14.82 -19.11 42.96
CA ALA A 119 15.07 -17.80 43.55
C ALA A 119 15.49 -16.76 42.50
N GLN A 120 16.37 -17.13 41.55
CA GLN A 120 16.75 -16.26 40.44
C GLN A 120 15.56 -15.94 39.55
N ARG A 121 14.71 -16.93 39.23
CA ARG A 121 13.48 -16.72 38.46
C ARG A 121 12.51 -15.77 39.14
N ASN A 122 12.38 -15.83 40.46
CA ASN A 122 11.53 -14.92 41.23
C ASN A 122 12.12 -13.50 41.33
N SER A 123 13.45 -13.36 41.28
CA SER A 123 14.13 -12.05 41.28
C SER A 123 14.04 -11.28 39.96
N LEU A 124 13.57 -11.92 38.89
CA LEU A 124 13.40 -11.32 37.56
C LEU A 124 12.09 -10.53 37.37
N GLY A 125 11.42 -10.13 38.45
CA GLY A 125 10.19 -9.35 38.38
C GLY A 125 10.36 -7.90 37.88
N GLY A 126 11.60 -7.40 37.79
CA GLY A 126 11.90 -6.01 37.42
C GLY A 126 12.82 -5.86 36.20
N SER A 127 12.50 -4.89 35.34
CA SER A 127 13.25 -4.54 34.11
C SER A 127 14.77 -4.45 34.31
N LYS A 128 15.24 -3.80 35.40
CA LYS A 128 16.68 -3.68 35.69
C LYS A 128 17.38 -5.01 36.03
N ALA A 129 16.68 -5.93 36.70
CA ALA A 129 17.24 -7.24 37.03
C ALA A 129 17.39 -8.10 35.78
N ILE A 130 16.41 -8.00 34.87
CA ILE A 130 16.42 -8.66 33.56
C ILE A 130 17.56 -8.13 32.70
N GLN A 131 17.68 -6.80 32.59
CA GLN A 131 18.78 -6.16 31.86
C GLN A 131 20.15 -6.65 32.34
N ARG A 132 20.37 -6.71 33.66
CA ARG A 132 21.65 -7.20 34.23
C ARG A 132 21.88 -8.67 33.93
N LEU A 133 20.85 -9.52 34.03
CA LEU A 133 20.96 -10.94 33.73
C LEU A 133 21.30 -11.16 32.26
N ILE A 134 20.62 -10.46 31.35
CA ILE A 134 20.87 -10.55 29.91
C ILE A 134 22.25 -10.01 29.58
N ALA A 135 22.65 -8.87 30.14
CA ALA A 135 23.98 -8.31 29.94
C ALA A 135 25.10 -9.29 30.34
N LYS A 136 24.92 -10.03 31.45
CA LYS A 136 25.89 -11.03 31.93
C LYS A 136 25.97 -12.27 31.03
N ASN A 137 24.90 -12.62 30.32
CA ASN A 137 24.82 -13.82 29.50
C ASN A 137 24.72 -13.50 28.00
N ILE A 138 24.97 -12.25 27.59
CA ILE A 138 24.69 -11.83 26.22
C ILE A 138 25.53 -12.61 25.20
N GLU A 139 26.69 -13.14 25.53
CA GLU A 139 27.48 -13.92 24.56
C GLU A 139 26.89 -15.30 24.26
N THR A 140 26.21 -15.91 25.24
CA THR A 140 25.63 -17.26 25.14
C THR A 140 24.14 -17.24 24.79
N LEU A 141 23.47 -16.13 25.06
CA LEU A 141 22.04 -15.95 24.84
C LEU A 141 21.77 -15.62 23.37
N LYS A 142 21.10 -16.51 22.66
CA LYS A 142 20.71 -16.31 21.26
C LYS A 142 19.20 -16.30 21.16
N ILE A 143 18.63 -15.15 20.82
CA ILE A 143 17.20 -15.06 20.52
C ILE A 143 16.97 -15.68 19.15
N THR A 144 16.11 -16.69 19.08
CA THR A 144 15.71 -17.34 17.82
C THR A 144 14.34 -16.83 17.37
N PRO A 145 14.01 -16.93 16.07
CA PRO A 145 12.67 -16.59 15.57
C PRO A 145 11.53 -17.26 16.35
N ASP A 146 11.72 -18.51 16.75
CA ASP A 146 10.71 -19.26 17.53
C ASP A 146 10.40 -18.66 18.90
N MET A 147 11.34 -17.91 19.49
CA MET A 147 11.19 -17.29 20.82
C MET A 147 10.40 -15.97 20.77
N VAL A 148 10.19 -15.42 19.57
CA VAL A 148 9.58 -14.08 19.36
C VAL A 148 8.58 -14.08 18.21
N LYS A 149 7.76 -15.14 18.13
CA LYS A 149 6.76 -15.34 17.06
C LYS A 149 5.73 -14.20 16.96
N GLN A 150 5.58 -13.39 18.01
CA GLN A 150 4.65 -12.26 18.01
C GLN A 150 5.31 -10.92 17.67
N LEU A 151 6.61 -10.88 17.42
CA LEU A 151 7.33 -9.63 17.13
C LEU A 151 7.74 -9.59 15.66
N PRO A 152 7.51 -8.50 14.92
CA PRO A 152 7.98 -8.40 13.54
C PRO A 152 9.51 -8.32 13.54
N ALA A 153 10.16 -9.43 13.22
CA ALA A 153 11.62 -9.50 13.12
C ALA A 153 12.04 -10.09 11.78
N SER A 154 13.20 -9.67 11.26
CA SER A 154 13.90 -10.33 10.14
C SER A 154 15.13 -11.09 10.60
N GLU A 155 15.68 -11.89 9.69
CA GLU A 155 17.01 -12.46 9.85
C GLU A 155 18.07 -11.39 10.16
N GLU A 156 17.97 -10.19 9.56
CA GLU A 156 18.90 -9.10 9.87
C GLU A 156 18.84 -8.69 11.36
N ILE A 157 17.64 -8.58 11.93
CA ILE A 157 17.42 -8.22 13.34
C ILE A 157 18.07 -9.27 14.26
N PHE A 158 17.93 -10.56 13.94
CA PHE A 158 18.55 -11.65 14.68
C PHE A 158 20.07 -11.69 14.50
N ARG A 159 20.57 -11.57 13.27
CA ARG A 159 22.00 -11.56 12.96
C ARG A 159 22.73 -10.39 13.65
N LYS A 160 22.09 -9.22 13.69
CA LYS A 160 22.61 -8.03 14.39
C LYS A 160 22.30 -8.00 15.88
N ARG A 161 21.62 -9.02 16.41
CA ARG A 161 21.33 -9.18 17.84
C ARG A 161 20.62 -7.96 18.43
N VAL A 162 19.71 -7.36 17.64
CA VAL A 162 19.10 -6.06 17.95
C VAL A 162 18.25 -6.16 19.22
N PHE A 163 17.50 -7.25 19.39
CA PHE A 163 16.69 -7.47 20.59
C PHE A 163 17.56 -7.67 21.83
N GLU A 164 18.64 -8.44 21.74
CA GLU A 164 19.56 -8.63 22.86
C GLU A 164 20.22 -7.31 23.27
N HIS A 165 20.65 -6.51 22.30
CA HIS A 165 21.22 -5.19 22.56
C HIS A 165 20.19 -4.22 23.17
N TYR A 166 18.93 -4.30 22.77
CA TYR A 166 17.87 -3.50 23.37
C TYR A 166 17.63 -3.93 24.82
N LEU A 167 17.47 -5.23 25.04
CA LEU A 167 17.17 -5.81 26.34
C LEU A 167 18.30 -5.69 27.35
N CYS A 168 19.56 -5.55 26.92
CA CYS A 168 20.67 -5.24 27.82
C CYS A 168 20.95 -3.73 27.95
N GLY A 169 20.11 -2.88 27.34
CA GLY A 169 20.22 -1.42 27.40
C GLY A 169 21.34 -0.83 26.53
N LYS A 170 21.96 -1.60 25.63
CA LYS A 170 22.98 -1.08 24.68
C LYS A 170 22.39 -0.21 23.59
N ILE A 171 21.11 -0.41 23.24
CA ILE A 171 20.39 0.47 22.32
C ILE A 171 19.09 0.98 22.97
N SER A 172 18.70 2.20 22.63
CA SER A 172 17.47 2.82 23.12
C SER A 172 16.23 2.29 22.40
N ALA A 173 15.05 2.51 23.01
CA ALA A 173 13.75 2.19 22.39
C ALA A 173 13.55 2.90 21.04
N ASN A 174 14.05 4.14 20.91
CA ASN A 174 14.04 4.87 19.63
C ASN A 174 14.93 4.21 18.57
N THR A 175 16.05 3.64 18.99
CA THR A 175 16.95 2.91 18.07
C THR A 175 16.34 1.59 17.63
N LEU A 176 15.74 0.84 18.56
CA LEU A 176 14.95 -0.35 18.23
C LEU A 176 13.80 0.00 17.26
N SER A 177 13.03 1.05 17.54
CA SER A 177 11.95 1.52 16.67
C SER A 177 12.44 1.81 15.26
N ARG A 178 13.60 2.48 15.11
CA ARG A 178 14.19 2.74 13.80
C ARG A 178 14.54 1.47 13.04
N TYR A 179 15.08 0.43 13.72
CA TYR A 179 15.35 -0.85 13.08
C TYR A 179 14.05 -1.53 12.60
N LEU A 180 13.04 -1.60 13.46
CA LEU A 180 11.76 -2.23 13.16
C LEU A 180 11.00 -1.48 12.05
N THR A 181 10.92 -0.16 12.14
CA THR A 181 10.28 0.68 11.12
C THR A 181 11.01 0.62 9.79
N LYS A 182 12.35 0.70 9.78
CA LYS A 182 13.14 0.57 8.54
C LYS A 182 12.82 -0.76 7.87
N TRP A 183 12.78 -1.83 8.65
CA TRP A 183 12.57 -3.16 8.12
C TRP A 183 11.15 -3.39 7.60
N MET A 184 10.11 -3.00 8.34
CA MET A 184 8.72 -3.08 7.86
C MET A 184 8.48 -2.31 6.56
N ASN A 185 9.26 -1.24 6.34
CA ASN A 185 9.17 -0.41 5.16
C ASN A 185 10.14 -0.81 4.04
N ASP A 186 10.94 -1.86 4.22
CA ASP A 186 11.87 -2.34 3.19
C ASP A 186 11.18 -3.34 2.26
N PRO A 187 10.87 -3.01 0.99
CA PRO A 187 10.16 -3.91 0.09
C PRO A 187 10.87 -5.24 -0.13
N GLU A 188 12.21 -5.25 -0.14
CA GLU A 188 13.01 -6.47 -0.28
C GLU A 188 12.73 -7.47 0.84
N ASN A 189 12.69 -6.98 2.08
CA ASN A 189 12.60 -7.85 3.25
C ASN A 189 11.17 -7.98 3.79
N PHE A 190 10.23 -7.20 3.27
CA PHE A 190 8.81 -7.31 3.62
C PHE A 190 8.20 -8.67 3.21
N GLY A 191 8.73 -9.29 2.14
CA GLY A 191 8.32 -10.65 1.76
C GLY A 191 8.62 -11.69 2.84
N GLU A 192 9.79 -11.61 3.49
CA GLU A 192 10.16 -12.51 4.58
C GLU A 192 9.22 -12.38 5.77
N LEU A 193 8.94 -11.12 6.12
CA LEU A 193 7.98 -10.73 7.13
C LEU A 193 6.63 -11.40 6.83
N LEU A 194 6.13 -11.28 5.60
CA LEU A 194 4.89 -11.94 5.18
C LEU A 194 4.93 -13.46 5.25
N ASN A 195 6.06 -14.11 5.02
CA ASN A 195 6.13 -15.57 5.05
C ASN A 195 6.21 -16.11 6.48
N TRP A 196 7.06 -15.50 7.31
CA TRP A 196 7.18 -15.89 8.73
C TRP A 196 5.85 -15.75 9.47
N TYR A 197 5.02 -14.81 9.02
CA TYR A 197 3.79 -14.42 9.69
C TYR A 197 2.51 -14.76 8.92
N GLY A 198 2.61 -15.23 7.67
CA GLY A 198 1.48 -15.42 6.75
C GLY A 198 0.63 -16.66 7.00
N GLY A 199 1.11 -17.59 7.82
CA GLY A 199 0.38 -18.79 8.25
C GLY A 199 -0.07 -18.77 9.72
N GLN A 200 0.11 -17.67 10.43
CA GLN A 200 -0.19 -17.54 11.86
C GLN A 200 -0.98 -16.26 12.13
N ASP A 201 -1.73 -16.23 13.25
CA ASP A 201 -2.29 -14.99 13.80
C ASP A 201 -1.14 -14.06 14.19
N SER A 202 -0.72 -13.25 13.23
CA SER A 202 0.43 -12.38 13.35
C SER A 202 -0.01 -10.92 13.32
N PRO A 203 0.66 -10.04 14.09
CA PRO A 203 0.38 -8.62 14.05
C PRO A 203 0.53 -8.02 12.65
N VAL A 204 1.42 -8.59 11.82
CA VAL A 204 1.63 -8.16 10.44
C VAL A 204 0.43 -8.48 9.56
N ALA A 205 -0.07 -9.71 9.60
CA ALA A 205 -1.21 -10.10 8.80
C ALA A 205 -2.42 -9.20 9.14
N SER A 206 -2.58 -8.85 10.43
CA SER A 206 -3.58 -7.89 10.89
C SER A 206 -3.39 -6.49 10.27
N ILE A 207 -2.16 -5.97 10.19
CA ILE A 207 -1.90 -4.69 9.49
C ILE A 207 -2.34 -4.78 8.04
N ILE A 208 -1.89 -5.81 7.32
CA ILE A 208 -2.13 -5.92 5.88
C ILE A 208 -3.62 -6.09 5.60
N SER A 209 -4.30 -6.90 6.41
CA SER A 209 -5.76 -7.02 6.37
C SER A 209 -6.38 -5.65 6.64
N SER A 210 -6.01 -4.95 7.72
CA SER A 210 -6.57 -3.63 8.05
C SER A 210 -6.34 -2.59 6.96
N MET A 211 -5.20 -2.60 6.27
CA MET A 211 -4.91 -1.70 5.15
C MET A 211 -5.84 -1.96 3.97
N ARG A 212 -6.11 -3.24 3.66
CA ARG A 212 -7.04 -3.64 2.59
C ARG A 212 -8.48 -3.39 3.01
N ASP A 213 -8.88 -3.86 4.19
CA ASP A 213 -10.23 -3.83 4.71
C ASP A 213 -10.72 -2.41 4.98
N ASP A 214 -9.88 -1.52 5.54
CA ASP A 214 -10.26 -0.13 5.80
C ASP A 214 -10.62 0.61 4.51
N VAL A 215 -9.85 0.35 3.46
CA VAL A 215 -9.98 1.03 2.17
C VAL A 215 -11.12 0.40 1.38
N GLN A 216 -11.19 -0.94 1.37
CA GLN A 216 -12.28 -1.66 0.75
C GLN A 216 -13.61 -1.32 1.41
N ALA A 217 -13.69 -1.23 2.75
CA ALA A 217 -14.91 -0.84 3.45
C ALA A 217 -15.35 0.57 3.08
N LYS A 218 -14.43 1.54 3.06
CA LYS A 218 -14.74 2.92 2.66
C LYS A 218 -15.20 3.00 1.19
N LEU A 219 -14.53 2.30 0.29
CA LEU A 219 -14.90 2.30 -1.13
C LEU A 219 -16.15 1.47 -1.41
N LYS A 220 -16.40 0.41 -0.64
CA LYS A 220 -17.64 -0.36 -0.70
C LYS A 220 -18.81 0.45 -0.20
N ASN A 221 -18.65 1.29 0.82
CA ASN A 221 -19.70 2.23 1.24
C ASN A 221 -20.02 3.23 0.13
N VAL A 222 -18.98 3.83 -0.49
CA VAL A 222 -19.15 4.71 -1.66
C VAL A 222 -19.80 3.96 -2.83
N ALA A 223 -19.42 2.70 -3.07
CA ALA A 223 -19.95 1.86 -4.13
C ALA A 223 -21.34 1.27 -3.82
N PHE A 224 -21.75 1.16 -2.56
CA PHE A 224 -23.09 0.72 -2.16
C PHE A 224 -24.10 1.85 -2.30
N ASP A 225 -23.72 3.06 -1.87
CA ASP A 225 -24.43 4.28 -2.22
C ASP A 225 -24.58 4.37 -3.75
N TYR A 226 -23.57 3.89 -4.48
CA TYR A 226 -23.58 3.78 -5.93
C TYR A 226 -24.43 2.65 -6.52
N ALA A 227 -24.51 1.48 -5.90
CA ALA A 227 -25.36 0.38 -6.34
C ALA A 227 -26.86 0.74 -6.22
N ALA A 228 -27.22 1.56 -5.22
CA ALA A 228 -28.53 2.19 -5.14
C ALA A 228 -28.78 3.10 -6.35
N VAL A 229 -27.81 3.94 -6.73
CA VAL A 229 -27.86 4.76 -7.95
C VAL A 229 -27.96 3.90 -9.22
N ASN A 230 -27.24 2.78 -9.31
CA ASN A 230 -27.24 1.89 -10.47
C ASN A 230 -28.56 1.10 -10.60
N LYS A 231 -29.19 0.75 -9.48
CA LYS A 231 -30.55 0.16 -9.46
C LYS A 231 -31.58 1.16 -9.98
N SER A 232 -31.54 2.39 -9.48
CA SER A 232 -32.40 3.48 -9.98
C SER A 232 -32.15 3.78 -11.46
N TRP A 233 -30.89 3.72 -11.91
CA TRP A 233 -30.53 3.94 -13.31
C TRP A 233 -30.96 2.81 -14.25
N SER A 234 -30.83 1.55 -13.83
CA SER A 234 -31.27 0.39 -14.61
C SER A 234 -32.79 0.26 -14.69
N GLU A 235 -33.51 0.59 -13.61
CA GLU A 235 -34.97 0.77 -13.63
C GLU A 235 -35.38 1.94 -14.55
N TYR A 236 -34.63 3.05 -14.52
CA TYR A 236 -34.82 4.18 -15.42
C TYR A 236 -34.58 3.84 -16.90
N LEU A 237 -33.50 3.13 -17.24
CA LEU A 237 -33.23 2.70 -18.62
C LEU A 237 -34.33 1.77 -19.16
N LYS A 238 -34.90 0.92 -18.29
CA LYS A 238 -36.10 0.13 -18.63
C LYS A 238 -37.31 1.02 -18.89
N ILE A 239 -37.61 1.96 -18.01
CA ILE A 239 -38.72 2.91 -18.20
C ILE A 239 -38.53 3.71 -19.50
N ARG A 240 -37.30 4.16 -19.80
CA ARG A 240 -36.96 4.86 -21.05
C ARG A 240 -37.20 3.99 -22.28
N ALA A 241 -36.75 2.74 -22.25
CA ALA A 241 -36.95 1.78 -23.34
C ALA A 241 -38.44 1.49 -23.54
N ASP A 242 -39.20 1.30 -22.46
CA ASP A 242 -40.63 1.04 -22.48
C ASP A 242 -41.42 2.27 -22.98
N VAL A 243 -41.07 3.49 -22.57
CA VAL A 243 -41.69 4.74 -23.02
C VAL A 243 -41.41 5.00 -24.50
N ALA A 244 -40.16 4.81 -24.95
CA ALA A 244 -39.79 4.94 -26.36
C ALA A 244 -40.51 3.91 -27.24
N ALA A 245 -40.66 2.67 -26.74
CA ALA A 245 -41.37 1.60 -27.43
C ALA A 245 -42.90 1.81 -27.48
N ASN A 246 -43.50 2.31 -26.38
CA ASN A 246 -44.96 2.40 -26.25
C ASN A 246 -45.57 3.72 -26.75
N LEU A 247 -44.82 4.83 -26.75
CA LEU A 247 -45.36 6.16 -27.07
C LEU A 247 -44.85 6.76 -28.40
N GLY A 248 -43.92 6.10 -29.09
CA GLY A 248 -43.44 6.54 -30.41
C GLY A 248 -42.79 7.94 -30.43
N VAL A 249 -42.40 8.45 -29.26
CA VAL A 249 -41.85 9.80 -29.10
C VAL A 249 -40.40 9.83 -29.58
N SER A 250 -40.01 10.89 -30.30
CA SER A 250 -38.63 11.01 -30.79
C SER A 250 -37.62 11.20 -29.65
N SER A 251 -36.46 10.55 -29.76
CA SER A 251 -35.36 10.57 -28.76
C SER A 251 -35.04 11.98 -28.24
N LYS A 252 -35.13 13.01 -29.09
CA LYS A 252 -34.78 14.40 -28.75
C LYS A 252 -35.69 15.06 -27.71
N GLN A 253 -36.97 14.66 -27.61
CA GLN A 253 -37.89 15.23 -26.61
C GLN A 253 -37.70 14.58 -25.23
N LEU A 254 -37.29 13.31 -25.20
CA LEU A 254 -36.85 12.65 -23.97
C LEU A 254 -35.57 13.29 -23.43
N ASP A 255 -34.62 13.66 -24.29
CA ASP A 255 -33.32 14.20 -23.86
C ASP A 255 -33.44 15.51 -23.03
N SER A 256 -34.42 16.39 -23.29
CA SER A 256 -34.58 17.65 -22.53
C SER A 256 -35.19 17.49 -21.13
N GLU A 257 -36.02 16.46 -20.90
CA GLU A 257 -36.49 16.12 -19.54
C GLU A 257 -35.44 15.31 -18.77
N VAL A 258 -34.57 14.61 -19.49
CA VAL A 258 -33.50 13.77 -18.96
C VAL A 258 -32.30 14.56 -18.43
N ASP A 259 -31.99 15.73 -18.99
CA ASP A 259 -30.98 16.63 -18.44
C ASP A 259 -31.28 17.07 -16.98
N ASN A 260 -32.55 17.04 -16.59
CA ASN A 260 -32.96 17.37 -15.22
C ASN A 260 -32.78 16.24 -14.19
N LEU A 261 -32.59 15.00 -14.65
CA LEU A 261 -32.36 13.79 -13.84
C LEU A 261 -30.97 13.17 -14.12
N ALA A 262 -30.13 13.88 -14.88
CA ALA A 262 -28.83 13.41 -15.32
C ALA A 262 -27.98 12.93 -14.13
N PRO A 263 -27.14 11.88 -14.32
CA PRO A 263 -26.25 11.39 -13.27
C PRO A 263 -25.43 12.51 -12.63
N SER A 264 -25.05 13.55 -13.38
CA SER A 264 -24.40 14.76 -12.87
C SER A 264 -25.09 15.38 -11.65
N LYS A 265 -26.43 15.38 -11.58
CA LYS A 265 -27.20 15.85 -10.40
C LYS A 265 -27.31 14.81 -9.28
N LEU A 266 -27.20 13.51 -9.58
CA LEU A 266 -27.03 12.46 -8.56
C LEU A 266 -25.65 12.54 -7.90
N PHE A 267 -24.64 12.98 -8.64
CA PHE A 267 -23.29 13.24 -8.14
C PHE A 267 -23.16 14.58 -7.37
N GLU A 268 -24.09 15.53 -7.52
CA GLU A 268 -24.18 16.73 -6.66
C GLU A 268 -24.42 16.39 -5.19
N ASN A 269 -25.05 15.24 -4.92
CA ASN A 269 -25.29 14.71 -3.57
C ASN A 269 -24.19 13.74 -3.09
N LEU A 270 -23.25 13.36 -3.95
CA LEU A 270 -22.07 12.63 -3.49
C LEU A 270 -21.32 13.62 -2.61
N ASP A 271 -21.21 13.32 -1.32
CA ASP A 271 -20.56 14.19 -0.35
C ASP A 271 -19.05 14.19 -0.62
N THR A 272 -18.67 14.91 -1.67
CA THR A 272 -17.30 15.12 -2.10
C THR A 272 -16.50 15.77 -1.00
N LYS A 273 -17.14 16.56 -0.11
CA LYS A 273 -16.54 17.05 1.12
C LYS A 273 -16.18 15.93 2.08
N LYS A 274 -17.03 14.93 2.33
CA LYS A 274 -16.63 13.75 3.14
C LYS A 274 -15.50 12.94 2.51
N LEU A 275 -15.49 12.78 1.19
CA LEU A 275 -14.38 12.11 0.50
C LEU A 275 -13.08 12.92 0.61
N ASP A 276 -13.19 14.24 0.50
CA ASP A 276 -12.08 15.17 0.60
C ASP A 276 -11.55 15.28 2.04
N GLU A 277 -12.43 15.33 3.04
CA GLU A 277 -12.11 15.28 4.46
C GLU A 277 -11.45 13.95 4.85
N ALA A 278 -11.92 12.84 4.27
CA ALA A 278 -11.42 11.51 4.61
C ALA A 278 -10.05 11.17 3.99
N PHE A 279 -9.69 11.80 2.87
CA PHE A 279 -8.54 11.39 2.05
C PHE A 279 -7.68 12.54 1.50
N GLY A 280 -8.10 13.79 1.66
CA GLY A 280 -7.34 15.02 1.37
C GLY A 280 -7.40 15.53 -0.08
N ASN A 281 -7.47 16.86 -0.22
CA ASN A 281 -7.20 17.70 -1.40
C ASN A 281 -7.69 17.18 -2.77
N GLY A 282 -8.91 16.67 -2.83
CA GLY A 282 -9.56 16.19 -4.04
C GLY A 282 -8.83 15.02 -4.68
N ARG A 283 -8.00 14.29 -3.91
CA ARG A 283 -7.20 13.15 -4.42
C ARG A 283 -8.07 11.97 -4.81
N MET A 284 -9.29 11.90 -4.30
CA MET A 284 -10.26 10.85 -4.63
C MET A 284 -11.34 11.28 -5.63
N LEU A 285 -11.28 12.50 -6.18
CA LEU A 285 -12.29 12.98 -7.13
C LEU A 285 -12.32 12.18 -8.45
N PHE A 286 -11.24 11.46 -8.76
CA PHE A 286 -11.22 10.54 -9.91
C PHE A 286 -12.27 9.41 -9.77
N LEU A 287 -12.69 9.06 -8.54
CA LEU A 287 -13.75 8.09 -8.32
C LEU A 287 -15.07 8.55 -8.94
N VAL A 288 -15.36 9.86 -8.93
CA VAL A 288 -16.57 10.40 -9.57
C VAL A 288 -16.55 10.07 -11.06
N CYS A 289 -15.43 10.31 -11.75
CA CYS A 289 -15.27 9.95 -13.17
C CYS A 289 -15.45 8.45 -13.41
N TYR A 290 -14.84 7.62 -12.55
CA TYR A 290 -14.93 6.17 -12.67
C TYR A 290 -16.37 5.66 -12.51
N PHE A 291 -17.03 6.14 -11.46
CA PHE A 291 -18.42 5.79 -11.18
C PHE A 291 -19.34 6.34 -12.27
N GLU A 292 -19.24 7.59 -12.70
CA GLU A 292 -20.01 8.11 -13.84
C GLU A 292 -20.01 7.19 -15.07
N LYS A 293 -18.87 6.57 -15.39
CA LYS A 293 -18.79 5.60 -16.50
C LYS A 293 -19.56 4.31 -16.21
N ILE A 294 -19.61 3.85 -14.96
CA ILE A 294 -20.49 2.74 -14.54
C ILE A 294 -21.96 3.14 -14.68
N ALA A 295 -22.38 4.31 -14.18
CA ALA A 295 -23.78 4.77 -14.30
C ALA A 295 -24.19 4.80 -15.76
N LYS A 296 -23.37 5.39 -16.62
CA LYS A 296 -23.66 5.47 -18.07
C LYS A 296 -23.67 4.10 -18.77
N GLY A 297 -23.42 3.00 -18.05
CA GLY A 297 -23.33 1.65 -18.61
C GLY A 297 -22.11 1.45 -19.53
N ALA A 298 -21.15 2.39 -19.50
CA ALA A 298 -19.97 2.34 -20.35
C ALA A 298 -18.95 1.30 -19.85
N ILE A 299 -18.98 0.97 -18.56
CA ILE A 299 -18.17 -0.07 -17.94
C ILE A 299 -18.95 -0.81 -16.85
N CYS A 300 -18.48 -2.01 -16.50
CA CYS A 300 -18.93 -2.75 -15.33
C CYS A 300 -17.84 -2.69 -14.24
N TYR A 301 -18.25 -2.55 -12.97
CA TYR A 301 -17.34 -2.66 -11.84
C TYR A 301 -16.79 -4.08 -11.73
N SER A 302 -15.46 -4.21 -11.60
CA SER A 302 -14.78 -5.43 -11.19
C SER A 302 -14.09 -5.22 -9.84
N PRO A 303 -14.11 -6.22 -8.94
CA PRO A 303 -13.30 -6.17 -7.71
C PRO A 303 -11.80 -5.92 -7.97
N GLY A 304 -11.29 -6.33 -9.14
CA GLY A 304 -9.90 -6.09 -9.54
C GLY A 304 -9.58 -4.61 -9.76
N ASP A 305 -10.58 -3.78 -10.10
CA ASP A 305 -10.40 -2.34 -10.36
C ASP A 305 -9.98 -1.59 -9.10
N MET A 306 -10.22 -2.18 -7.93
CA MET A 306 -9.87 -1.59 -6.64
C MET A 306 -8.38 -1.23 -6.57
N GLY A 307 -7.49 -2.17 -6.91
CA GLY A 307 -6.05 -1.93 -6.85
C GLY A 307 -5.62 -0.77 -7.74
N ASP A 308 -6.12 -0.74 -8.97
CA ASP A 308 -5.84 0.32 -9.95
C ASP A 308 -6.35 1.68 -9.50
N LEU A 309 -7.58 1.73 -8.95
CA LEU A 309 -8.13 2.95 -8.35
C LEU A 309 -7.29 3.42 -7.17
N MET A 310 -6.75 2.51 -6.38
CA MET A 310 -5.88 2.88 -5.25
C MET A 310 -4.55 3.47 -5.69
N HIS A 311 -4.00 3.01 -6.82
CA HIS A 311 -2.80 3.61 -7.40
C HIS A 311 -3.08 5.03 -7.89
N LEU A 312 -4.26 5.29 -8.47
CA LEU A 312 -4.65 6.61 -9.01
C LEU A 312 -4.71 7.72 -7.95
N PHE A 313 -4.83 7.38 -6.67
CA PHE A 313 -4.72 8.34 -5.57
C PHE A 313 -3.44 9.19 -5.65
N TYR A 314 -2.33 8.60 -6.13
CA TYR A 314 -1.04 9.27 -6.24
C TYR A 314 -0.80 9.92 -7.62
N ALA A 315 -1.75 9.82 -8.57
CA ALA A 315 -1.54 10.31 -9.93
C ALA A 315 -1.26 11.83 -9.99
N LYS A 316 -1.84 12.61 -9.07
CA LYS A 316 -1.59 14.06 -8.95
C LYS A 316 -0.19 14.42 -8.47
N ASP A 317 0.50 13.47 -7.84
CA ASP A 317 1.88 13.66 -7.35
C ASP A 317 2.91 13.22 -8.41
N CYS A 318 2.45 12.83 -9.61
CA CYS A 318 3.28 12.30 -10.68
C CYS A 318 3.17 13.15 -11.95
N ASP A 319 4.30 13.46 -12.58
CA ASP A 319 4.28 14.04 -13.94
C ASP A 319 3.86 13.03 -15.00
N VAL A 320 4.25 11.77 -14.79
CA VAL A 320 3.90 10.63 -15.63
C VAL A 320 3.39 9.51 -14.73
N PHE A 321 2.18 9.04 -14.99
CA PHE A 321 1.55 8.00 -14.20
C PHE A 321 1.21 6.81 -15.09
N ARG A 322 1.82 5.66 -14.81
CA ARG A 322 1.56 4.41 -15.55
C ARG A 322 0.47 3.60 -14.85
N CYS A 323 -0.59 3.29 -15.57
CA CYS A 323 -1.57 2.27 -15.19
C CYS A 323 -1.72 1.24 -16.31
N ASP A 324 -2.58 0.25 -16.12
CA ASP A 324 -2.92 -0.68 -17.21
C ASP A 324 -3.74 0.02 -18.29
N LYS A 325 -3.79 -0.60 -19.48
CA LYS A 325 -4.45 -0.03 -20.66
C LYS A 325 -5.95 0.20 -20.44
N ARG A 326 -6.63 -0.67 -19.69
CA ARG A 326 -8.06 -0.55 -19.43
C ARG A 326 -8.29 0.63 -18.50
N MET A 327 -7.59 0.73 -17.36
CA MET A 327 -7.78 1.87 -16.46
C MET A 327 -7.41 3.20 -17.12
N ALA A 328 -6.32 3.26 -17.89
CA ALA A 328 -5.97 4.44 -18.68
C ALA A 328 -7.09 4.86 -19.65
N SER A 329 -7.74 3.88 -20.31
CA SER A 329 -8.87 4.15 -21.21
C SER A 329 -10.11 4.62 -20.46
N ILE A 330 -10.38 4.06 -19.28
CA ILE A 330 -11.50 4.48 -18.43
C ILE A 330 -11.28 5.92 -17.97
N MET A 331 -10.06 6.27 -17.58
CA MET A 331 -9.76 7.55 -16.93
C MET A 331 -9.32 8.67 -17.88
N ARG A 332 -9.18 8.39 -19.18
CA ARG A 332 -8.68 9.33 -20.21
C ARG A 332 -9.35 10.70 -20.20
N ASP A 333 -10.66 10.74 -20.01
CA ASP A 333 -11.46 11.98 -20.09
C ASP A 333 -11.70 12.61 -18.70
N CYS A 334 -11.12 12.03 -17.64
CA CYS A 334 -11.31 12.52 -16.29
C CYS A 334 -10.51 13.81 -16.08
N GLN A 335 -11.21 14.94 -15.98
CA GLN A 335 -10.58 16.26 -15.84
C GLN A 335 -9.66 16.36 -14.62
N VAL A 336 -9.99 15.65 -13.54
CA VAL A 336 -9.20 15.60 -12.30
C VAL A 336 -7.78 15.05 -12.53
N LEU A 337 -7.60 14.25 -13.59
CA LEU A 337 -6.34 13.61 -13.95
C LEU A 337 -5.74 14.19 -15.24
N LYS A 338 -6.29 15.30 -15.75
CA LYS A 338 -5.87 15.88 -17.04
C LYS A 338 -4.40 16.32 -17.03
N ASP A 339 -3.93 16.79 -15.87
CA ASP A 339 -2.55 17.24 -15.69
C ASP A 339 -1.59 16.07 -15.48
N SER A 340 -2.10 14.91 -15.07
CA SER A 340 -1.33 13.67 -14.98
C SER A 340 -1.19 13.05 -16.37
N ASN A 341 0.05 12.87 -16.86
CA ASN A 341 0.27 12.17 -18.12
C ASN A 341 0.02 10.66 -17.93
N LEU A 342 -1.24 10.23 -18.07
CA LEU A 342 -1.66 8.84 -17.92
C LEU A 342 -1.14 7.99 -19.09
N VAL A 343 -0.30 7.00 -18.78
CA VAL A 343 0.31 6.10 -19.77
C VAL A 343 -0.24 4.69 -19.58
N GLY A 344 -0.98 4.19 -20.57
CA GLY A 344 -1.62 2.86 -20.51
C GLY A 344 -0.75 1.70 -21.02
N SER A 345 0.33 2.00 -21.75
CA SER A 345 1.25 1.00 -22.30
C SER A 345 2.68 1.24 -21.81
N LEU A 346 3.37 0.16 -21.43
CA LEU A 346 4.76 0.25 -21.01
C LEU A 346 5.67 0.79 -22.13
N VAL A 347 5.35 0.49 -23.39
CA VAL A 347 6.11 0.92 -24.57
C VAL A 347 6.03 2.44 -24.80
N GLU A 348 4.94 3.07 -24.36
CA GLU A 348 4.75 4.53 -24.50
C GLU A 348 5.47 5.32 -23.39
N LEU A 349 5.88 4.65 -22.32
CA LEU A 349 6.43 5.28 -21.13
C LEU A 349 7.72 6.10 -21.41
N PRO A 350 8.72 5.61 -22.15
CA PRO A 350 9.91 6.42 -22.45
C PRO A 350 9.59 7.75 -23.14
N LYS A 351 8.75 7.70 -24.17
CA LYS A 351 8.31 8.89 -24.92
C LYS A 351 7.55 9.88 -24.05
N ALA A 352 6.69 9.38 -23.15
CA ALA A 352 5.96 10.22 -22.20
C ALA A 352 6.91 10.92 -21.22
N ILE A 353 7.95 10.23 -20.76
CA ILE A 353 8.99 10.78 -19.87
C ILE A 353 9.81 11.85 -20.61
N ASP A 354 10.34 11.56 -21.80
CA ASP A 354 11.15 12.52 -22.56
C ASP A 354 10.35 13.80 -22.81
N LYS A 355 9.06 13.70 -23.18
CA LYS A 355 8.18 14.87 -23.36
C LYS A 355 8.04 15.74 -22.11
N VAL A 356 8.11 15.17 -20.92
CA VAL A 356 8.07 15.93 -19.66
C VAL A 356 9.43 16.57 -19.37
N ILE A 357 10.52 15.85 -19.60
CA ILE A 357 11.88 16.36 -19.44
C ILE A 357 12.12 17.56 -20.38
N ASP A 358 11.78 17.42 -21.66
CA ASP A 358 11.94 18.45 -22.69
C ASP A 358 11.14 19.73 -22.42
N LYS A 359 10.11 19.67 -21.56
CA LYS A 359 9.31 20.84 -21.15
C LYS A 359 9.90 21.58 -19.94
N ARG A 360 10.80 20.94 -19.21
CA ARG A 360 11.43 21.47 -17.99
C ARG A 360 12.79 22.09 -18.27
N GLU A 361 13.49 21.58 -19.29
CA GLU A 361 14.67 22.18 -19.92
C GLU A 361 14.24 23.33 -20.84
#